data_AF-A0A535A9X5-F1
#
_entry.id   AF-A0A535A9X5-F1
#
_cell.length_a   1.000
_cell.length_b   1.000
_cell.length_c   1.000
_cell.angle_alpha   90.00
_cell.angle_beta   90.00
_cell.angle_gamma   90.00
#
_symmetry.space_group_name_H-M   'P 1'
#
loop_
_entity.id
_entity.type
_entity.pdbx_description
1 polymer ?
#
loop_
_entity_poly.entity_id
_entity_poly.type
_entity_poly.pdbx_seq_one_letter_code
_entity_poly.pdbx_strand_id
1 'polypeptide(L)'
;MRVLLGARWWLPAAMLALLGAGPVITQVTPPMRCPAGKVLVRADFKTCPTEGRRRARTVRRACCQGESGKIHCMRYPRCPSRSPA
;
A
#
# COMPACT_ATOMS: atom_id res chain seq x y z
N MET A 1 -16.38 43.57 -33.75
CA MET A 1 -15.06 42.94 -33.55
C MET A 1 -14.68 43.06 -32.08
N ARG A 2 -14.87 41.99 -31.28
CA ARG A 2 -14.53 41.96 -29.85
C ARG A 2 -13.30 41.09 -29.65
N VAL A 3 -12.31 41.71 -29.05
CA VAL A 3 -10.91 41.30 -28.95
C VAL A 3 -10.76 40.00 -28.16
N LEU A 4 -10.04 39.04 -28.74
CA LEU A 4 -9.49 37.85 -28.07
C LEU A 4 -8.47 38.29 -27.00
N LEU A 5 -8.94 38.63 -25.80
CA LEU A 5 -8.11 39.00 -24.64
C LEU A 5 -8.33 38.05 -23.45
N GLY A 6 -8.79 36.82 -23.69
CA GLY A 6 -9.11 35.85 -22.63
C GLY A 6 -8.11 34.71 -22.43
N ALA A 7 -7.07 34.58 -23.26
CA ALA A 7 -6.30 33.33 -23.35
C ALA A 7 -4.89 33.36 -22.74
N ARG A 8 -4.44 34.49 -22.15
CA ARG A 8 -3.04 34.69 -21.76
C ARG A 8 -2.74 34.57 -20.26
N TRP A 9 -3.75 34.35 -19.41
CA TRP A 9 -3.58 34.29 -17.94
C TRP A 9 -3.72 32.89 -17.33
N TRP A 10 -3.97 31.85 -18.12
CA TRP A 10 -4.17 30.49 -17.57
C TRP A 10 -2.91 29.63 -17.54
N LEU A 11 -1.84 30.04 -18.23
CA LEU A 11 -0.56 29.35 -18.24
C LEU A 11 0.11 29.23 -16.85
N PRO A 12 0.19 30.28 -16.00
CA PRO A 12 0.86 30.17 -14.70
C PRO A 12 0.08 29.31 -13.69
N ALA A 13 -1.26 29.30 -13.76
CA ALA A 13 -2.10 28.49 -12.87
C ALA A 13 -1.95 26.98 -13.14
N ALA A 14 -1.85 26.60 -14.42
CA ALA A 14 -1.60 25.21 -14.80
C ALA A 14 -0.22 24.71 -14.31
N MET A 15 0.80 25.57 -14.36
CA MET A 15 2.16 25.22 -13.91
C MET A 15 2.26 25.05 -12.39
N LEU A 16 1.56 25.89 -11.61
CA LEU A 16 1.50 25.75 -10.14
C LEU A 16 0.77 24.48 -9.70
N ALA A 17 -0.26 24.03 -10.43
CA ALA A 17 -0.99 22.81 -10.09
C ALA A 17 -0.13 21.55 -10.23
N LEU A 18 0.81 21.53 -11.19
CA LEU A 18 1.74 20.42 -11.38
C LEU A 18 2.81 20.35 -10.28
N LEU A 19 3.27 21.48 -9.73
CA LEU A 19 4.22 21.49 -8.62
C LEU A 19 3.61 21.08 -7.27
N GLY A 20 2.28 21.21 -7.11
CA GLY A 20 1.57 20.79 -5.89
C GLY A 20 1.38 19.28 -5.76
N ALA A 21 1.55 18.53 -6.85
CA ALA A 21 1.52 17.08 -6.84
C ALA A 21 2.85 16.55 -6.28
N GLY A 22 3.00 16.62 -4.96
CA GLY A 22 4.11 16.00 -4.25
C GLY A 22 4.24 14.51 -4.61
N PRO A 23 5.44 13.92 -4.45
CA PRO A 23 5.66 12.52 -4.78
C PRO A 23 4.69 11.64 -3.99
N VAL A 24 3.87 10.87 -4.71
CA VAL A 24 3.04 9.83 -4.09
C VAL A 24 3.99 8.74 -3.60
N ILE A 25 4.36 8.80 -2.32
CA ILE A 25 5.12 7.73 -1.67
C ILE A 25 4.18 6.53 -1.53
N THR A 26 4.24 5.64 -2.51
CA THR A 26 3.58 4.33 -2.39
C THR A 26 4.40 3.49 -1.42
N GLN A 27 3.83 3.18 -0.25
CA GLN A 27 4.46 2.22 0.66
C GLN A 27 4.42 0.84 0.01
N VAL A 28 5.52 0.47 -0.66
CA VAL A 28 5.73 -0.86 -1.21
C VAL A 28 5.87 -1.83 -0.04
N THR A 29 4.74 -2.41 0.38
CA THR A 29 4.77 -3.49 1.37
C THR A 29 5.52 -4.66 0.74
N PRO A 30 6.54 -5.25 1.39
CA PRO A 30 7.31 -6.34 0.80
C PRO A 30 6.37 -7.47 0.36
N PRO A 31 6.56 -8.03 -0.85
CA PRO A 31 5.70 -9.09 -1.35
C PRO A 31 5.83 -10.29 -0.41
N MET A 32 4.71 -10.77 0.13
CA MET A 32 4.73 -11.99 0.93
C MET A 32 5.09 -13.16 0.02
N ARG A 33 6.23 -13.78 0.30
CA ARG A 33 6.78 -14.86 -0.52
C ARG A 33 6.29 -16.21 -0.02
N CYS A 34 5.82 -17.03 -0.94
CA CYS A 34 5.60 -18.44 -0.70
C CYS A 34 6.92 -19.22 -0.88
N PRO A 35 7.07 -20.39 -0.24
CA PRO A 35 8.19 -21.29 -0.51
C PRO A 35 8.25 -21.64 -2.00
N ALA A 36 9.43 -22.02 -2.50
CA ALA A 36 9.60 -22.48 -3.88
C ALA A 36 8.61 -23.60 -4.23
N GLY A 37 8.04 -23.55 -5.44
CA GLY A 37 7.03 -24.50 -5.90
C GLY A 37 5.62 -24.29 -5.31
N LYS A 38 5.37 -23.18 -4.61
CA LYS A 38 4.04 -22.82 -4.11
C LYS A 38 3.63 -21.43 -4.58
N VAL A 39 2.36 -21.30 -4.97
CA VAL A 39 1.79 -20.06 -5.51
C VAL A 39 1.04 -19.31 -4.41
N LEU A 40 1.23 -17.99 -4.32
CA LEU A 40 0.44 -17.16 -3.42
C LEU A 40 -1.00 -17.05 -3.94
N VAL A 41 -1.94 -17.61 -3.19
CA VAL A 41 -3.37 -17.54 -3.54
C VAL A 41 -4.11 -16.50 -2.72
N ARG A 42 -3.67 -16.23 -1.49
CA ARG A 42 -4.34 -15.28 -0.61
C ARG A 42 -3.39 -14.61 0.35
N ALA A 43 -3.65 -13.34 0.67
CA ALA A 43 -3.03 -12.64 1.77
C ALA A 43 -4.11 -12.24 2.77
N ASP A 44 -4.06 -12.79 3.98
CA ASP A 44 -4.98 -12.42 5.05
C ASP A 44 -4.34 -11.38 5.96
N PHE A 45 -5.18 -10.58 6.60
CA PHE A 45 -4.78 -9.50 7.49
C PHE A 45 -5.44 -9.71 8.85
N LYS A 46 -4.70 -9.45 9.92
CA LYS A 46 -5.23 -9.41 11.27
C LYS A 46 -4.80 -8.13 11.94
N THR A 47 -5.76 -7.44 12.56
CA THR A 47 -5.47 -6.28 13.40
C THR A 47 -4.87 -6.74 14.72
N CYS A 48 -3.75 -6.15 15.08
CA CYS A 48 -3.12 -6.35 16.37
C CYS A 48 -3.91 -5.66 17.47
N PRO A 49 -3.99 -6.26 18.67
CA PRO A 49 -4.62 -5.62 19.81
C PRO A 49 -3.91 -4.29 20.07
N THR A 50 -4.71 -3.22 20.18
CA THR A 50 -4.22 -1.87 20.40
C THR A 50 -4.43 -1.54 21.86
N GLU A 51 -3.35 -1.48 22.63
CA GLU A 51 -3.41 -1.09 24.04
C GLU A 51 -3.11 0.42 24.12
N GLY A 52 -4.15 1.21 24.40
CA GLY A 52 -4.06 2.67 24.57
C GLY A 52 -3.98 3.51 23.28
N ARG A 53 -3.30 4.67 23.32
CA ARG A 53 -3.18 5.67 22.22
C ARG A 53 -2.36 5.22 21.01
N ARG A 54 -1.99 3.94 20.88
CA ARG A 54 -1.17 3.47 19.76
C ARG A 54 -2.01 3.36 18.49
N ARG A 55 -1.38 3.58 17.32
CA ARG A 55 -2.05 3.34 16.04
C ARG A 55 -2.32 1.85 15.88
N ALA A 56 -3.54 1.50 15.47
CA ALA A 56 -3.88 0.14 15.10
C ALA A 56 -2.94 -0.34 14.01
N ARG A 57 -2.39 -1.55 14.19
CA ARG A 57 -1.51 -2.17 13.21
C ARG A 57 -2.10 -3.44 12.68
N THR A 58 -1.87 -3.68 11.42
CA THR A 58 -2.25 -4.92 10.78
C THR A 58 -1.00 -5.75 10.54
N VAL A 59 -1.08 -7.03 10.91
CA VAL A 59 -0.14 -8.05 10.46
C VAL A 59 -0.77 -8.80 9.30
N ARG A 60 0.08 -9.27 8.39
CA ARG A 60 -0.35 -10.01 7.20
C ARG A 60 0.20 -11.43 7.25
N ARG A 61 -0.53 -12.40 6.71
CA ARG A 61 -0.03 -13.76 6.43
C ARG A 61 -0.32 -14.15 4.99
N ALA A 62 0.56 -14.95 4.40
CA ALA A 62 0.35 -15.49 3.07
C ALA A 62 -0.19 -16.92 3.14
N CYS A 63 -1.16 -17.22 2.28
CA CYS A 63 -1.66 -18.55 2.03
C CYS A 63 -1.19 -19.00 0.65
N CYS A 64 -0.50 -20.12 0.65
CA CYS A 64 0.20 -20.65 -0.51
C CYS A 64 -0.45 -21.96 -0.94
N GLN A 65 -0.71 -22.11 -2.23
CA GLN A 65 -1.19 -23.34 -2.82
C GLN A 65 -0.01 -24.10 -3.41
N GLY A 66 0.16 -25.38 -3.04
CA GLY A 66 1.13 -26.26 -3.68
C GLY A 66 0.53 -26.98 -4.89
N GLU A 67 1.35 -27.75 -5.61
CA GLU A 67 0.92 -28.53 -6.79
C GLU A 67 -0.21 -29.53 -6.48
N SER A 68 -0.31 -30.02 -5.23
CA SER A 68 -1.42 -30.88 -4.78
C SER A 68 -2.76 -30.15 -4.65
N GLY A 69 -2.83 -28.86 -4.99
CA GLY A 69 -4.02 -28.03 -4.84
C GLY A 69 -4.33 -27.63 -3.40
N LYS A 70 -3.62 -28.17 -2.40
CA LYS A 70 -3.82 -27.85 -0.99
C LYS A 70 -3.31 -26.45 -0.67
N ILE A 71 -4.16 -25.66 -0.01
CA ILE A 71 -3.83 -24.32 0.47
C ILE A 71 -3.27 -24.43 1.89
N HIS A 72 -2.05 -23.91 2.08
CA HIS A 72 -1.40 -23.82 3.37
C HIS A 72 -1.16 -22.35 3.73
N CYS A 73 -1.81 -21.89 4.80
CA CYS A 73 -1.61 -20.55 5.34
C CYS A 73 -0.44 -20.53 6.31
N MET A 74 0.52 -19.65 6.06
CA MET A 74 1.60 -19.39 7.00
C MET A 74 1.04 -18.80 8.31
N ARG A 75 1.76 -19.03 9.40
CA ARG A 75 1.40 -18.46 10.70
C ARG A 75 1.47 -16.93 10.63
N TYR A 76 0.59 -16.26 11.37
CA TYR A 76 0.69 -14.81 11.54
C TYR A 76 2.01 -14.46 12.23
N PRO A 77 2.74 -13.45 11.74
CA PRO A 77 3.88 -12.92 12.47
C PRO A 77 3.40 -12.29 13.79
N ARG A 78 4.31 -12.23 14.77
CA ARG A 78 4.02 -11.53 16.03
C ARG A 78 3.76 -10.05 15.74
N CYS A 79 2.85 -9.47 16.50
CA CYS A 79 2.55 -8.05 16.40
C CYS A 79 3.82 -7.22 16.65
N PRO A 80 4.16 -6.27 15.75
CA PRO A 80 5.35 -5.47 15.91
C PRO A 80 5.22 -4.57 17.14
N SER A 81 6.16 -4.70 18.08
CA SER A 81 6.21 -3.90 19.30
C SER A 81 6.64 -2.45 19.05
N ARG A 82 7.35 -2.19 17.94
CA ARG A 82 7.95 -0.90 17.60
C ARG A 82 7.41 -0.37 16.26
N SER A 83 7.15 0.94 16.15
CA SER A 83 6.81 1.57 14.85
C SER A 83 7.96 1.42 13.89
N PRO A 84 7.72 1.06 12.61
CA PRO A 84 8.71 1.36 11.59
C PRO A 84 8.93 2.87 11.66
N ALA A 85 10.21 3.24 11.80
CA ALA A 85 10.67 4.63 11.87
C ALA A 85 10.50 5.32 10.51
#